data_AF-A0A7S1ZYE5-F1
#
_entry.id   AF-A0A7S1ZYE5-F1
#
_cell.length_a   1.000
_cell.length_b   1.000
_cell.length_c   1.000
_cell.angle_alpha   90.00
_cell.angle_beta   90.00
_cell.angle_gamma   90.00
#
_symmetry.space_group_name_H-M   'P 1'
#
loop_
_entity.id
_entity.type
_entity.pdbx_description
1 polymer ?
#
loop_
_entity_poly.entity_id
_entity_poly.type
_entity_poly.pdbx_seq_one_letter_code
_entity_poly.pdbx_strand_id
1 'polypeptide(L)'
;MASPARLSGLQRQVLALYRSVLREAARKDRSAASNRNDGGEYFLVLLSTDKCPSSPPGDATTTSYARSEFRKKAASIPRNDFRTIEHMIRWGQKQIKLLRMPGVSFVGSPNARRSV
;
A
#
# COMPACT_ATOMS: atom_id res chain seq x y z
N MET A 1 1.46 -30.51 15.17
CA MET A 1 1.03 -29.74 13.98
C MET A 1 0.04 -28.68 14.44
N ALA A 2 0.39 -27.40 14.42
CA ALA A 2 -0.51 -26.34 14.88
C ALA A 2 -1.66 -26.16 13.89
N SER A 3 -2.91 -26.33 14.35
CA SER A 3 -4.10 -26.09 13.53
C SER A 3 -4.15 -24.62 13.08
N PRO A 4 -4.48 -24.33 11.81
CA PRO A 4 -4.52 -22.96 11.32
C PRO A 4 -5.56 -22.16 12.11
N ALA A 5 -5.15 -21.04 12.69
CA ALA A 5 -6.04 -20.14 13.41
C ALA A 5 -7.19 -19.69 12.50
N ARG A 6 -8.43 -19.77 13.00
CA ARG A 6 -9.62 -19.30 12.27
C ARG A 6 -9.59 -17.78 12.22
N LEU A 7 -9.12 -17.23 11.09
CA LEU A 7 -9.09 -15.79 10.85
C LEU A 7 -10.49 -15.23 10.60
N SER A 8 -10.78 -14.06 11.16
CA SER A 8 -12.02 -13.32 10.90
C SER A 8 -12.12 -12.89 9.43
N GLY A 9 -13.34 -12.60 8.96
CA GLY A 9 -13.56 -12.12 7.58
C GLY A 9 -12.72 -10.88 7.27
N LEU A 10 -12.66 -9.91 8.20
CA LEU A 10 -11.88 -8.70 8.05
C LEU A 10 -10.37 -8.99 8.04
N GLN A 11 -9.87 -9.85 8.93
CA GLN A 11 -8.46 -10.24 8.94
C GLN A 11 -8.04 -10.89 7.62
N ARG A 12 -8.89 -11.74 7.03
CA ARG A 12 -8.64 -12.32 5.70
C ARG A 12 -8.55 -11.25 4.63
N GLN A 13 -9.43 -10.25 4.67
CA GLN A 13 -9.40 -9.13 3.72
C GLN A 13 -8.13 -8.28 3.87
N VAL A 14 -7.69 -7.98 5.10
CA VAL A 14 -6.42 -7.28 5.37
C VAL A 14 -5.25 -8.06 4.76
N LEU A 15 -5.17 -9.37 5.01
CA LEU A 15 -4.09 -10.20 4.48
C LEU A 15 -4.14 -10.34 2.96
N ALA A 16 -5.34 -10.43 2.38
CA ALA A 16 -5.52 -10.48 0.93
C ALA A 16 -5.06 -9.17 0.28
N LEU A 17 -5.38 -8.03 0.89
CA LEU A 17 -4.90 -6.72 0.44
C LEU A 17 -3.38 -6.64 0.53
N TYR A 18 -2.79 -6.97 1.69
CA TYR A 18 -1.34 -6.96 1.91
C TYR A 18 -0.59 -7.78 0.84
N ARG A 19 -1.02 -9.02 0.60
CA ARG A 19 -0.42 -9.88 -0.43
C ARG A 19 -0.56 -9.32 -1.84
N SER A 20 -1.64 -8.60 -2.11
CA SER A 20 -1.87 -7.98 -3.42
C SER A 20 -0.97 -6.77 -3.62
N VAL A 21 -0.83 -5.92 -2.60
CA VAL A 21 0.12 -4.79 -2.63
C VAL A 21 1.55 -5.27 -2.86
N LEU A 22 2.01 -6.30 -2.15
CA LEU A 22 3.38 -6.81 -2.33
C LEU A 22 3.61 -7.36 -3.75
N ARG A 23 2.61 -8.01 -4.35
CA ARG A 23 2.71 -8.50 -5.73
C ARG A 23 2.81 -7.35 -6.72
N GLU A 24 1.98 -6.32 -6.59
CA GLU A 24 2.04 -5.16 -7.48
C GLU A 24 3.34 -4.36 -7.30
N ALA A 25 3.81 -4.20 -6.07
CA ALA A 25 5.11 -3.58 -5.78
C ALA A 25 6.25 -4.35 -6.46
N ALA A 26 6.27 -5.69 -6.36
CA ALA A 26 7.29 -6.52 -7.00
C ALA A 26 7.24 -6.47 -8.54
N ARG A 27 6.02 -6.41 -9.12
CA ARG A 27 5.85 -6.23 -10.58
C ARG A 27 6.44 -4.89 -11.04
N LYS A 28 6.24 -3.84 -10.24
CA LYS A 28 6.79 -2.51 -10.52
C LYS A 28 8.31 -2.48 -10.37
N ASP A 29 8.86 -3.08 -9.31
CA ASP A 29 10.32 -3.19 -9.12
C ASP A 29 11.00 -3.86 -10.32
N ARG A 30 10.40 -4.94 -10.84
CA ARG A 30 10.89 -5.63 -12.05
C ARG A 30 10.78 -4.77 -13.31
N SER A 31 9.70 -4.00 -13.44
CA SER A 31 9.47 -3.12 -14.59
C SER A 31 10.45 -1.92 -14.57
N ALA A 32 10.68 -1.33 -13.39
CA ALA A 32 11.63 -0.23 -13.19
C ALA A 32 13.08 -0.67 -13.42
N ALA A 33 13.43 -1.92 -13.07
CA ALA A 33 14.74 -2.49 -13.39
C ALA A 33 14.98 -2.63 -14.91
N SER A 34 13.92 -2.78 -15.72
CA SER A 34 14.01 -2.96 -17.17
C SER A 34 13.94 -1.64 -17.95
N ASN A 35 13.28 -0.60 -17.45
CA ASN A 35 13.15 0.69 -18.13
C ASN A 35 13.48 1.84 -17.16
N ARG A 36 14.73 2.30 -17.18
CA ARG A 36 15.22 3.41 -16.32
C ARG A 36 14.59 4.77 -16.64
N ASN A 37 13.86 4.89 -17.75
CA ASN A 37 13.35 6.18 -18.27
C ASN A 37 11.87 6.42 -17.99
N ASP A 38 11.12 5.42 -17.50
CA ASP A 38 9.78 5.68 -17.00
C ASP A 38 9.93 6.31 -15.62
N GLY A 39 9.69 7.63 -15.55
CA GLY A 39 9.56 8.42 -14.32
C GLY A 39 8.46 7.84 -13.45
N GLY A 40 8.77 6.71 -12.82
CA GLY A 40 7.86 5.85 -12.10
C GLY A 40 7.48 6.52 -10.81
N GLU A 41 6.58 7.49 -10.88
CA GLU A 41 5.87 8.04 -9.75
C GLU A 41 5.37 6.87 -8.90
N TYR A 42 6.07 6.64 -7.79
CA TYR A 42 5.90 5.47 -6.95
C TYR A 42 4.58 5.62 -6.20
N PHE A 43 3.52 5.08 -6.79
CA PHE A 43 2.16 5.07 -6.25
C PHE A 43 2.00 4.18 -4.99
N LEU A 44 3.04 3.96 -4.19
CA LEU A 44 2.86 3.49 -2.82
C LEU A 44 2.38 4.60 -1.86
N VAL A 45 1.62 5.58 -2.37
CA VAL A 45 0.62 6.37 -1.64
C VAL A 45 -0.56 5.48 -1.21
N LEU A 46 -0.29 4.21 -0.92
CA LEU A 46 -1.23 3.28 -0.35
C LEU A 46 -1.21 3.43 1.18
N LEU A 47 -0.29 4.23 1.75
CA LEU A 47 -0.15 4.39 3.19
C LEU A 47 0.33 5.77 3.72
N SER A 48 1.09 6.60 2.99
CA SER A 48 1.60 7.87 3.55
C SER A 48 0.93 9.12 2.96
N THR A 49 0.63 10.10 3.83
CA THR A 49 0.24 11.48 3.47
C THR A 49 1.44 12.37 3.17
N ASP A 50 2.61 11.97 3.65
CA ASP A 50 3.85 12.72 3.47
C ASP A 50 4.57 12.24 2.21
N LYS A 51 4.99 13.19 1.38
CA LYS A 51 5.86 12.95 0.22
C LYS A 51 6.98 11.99 0.62
N CYS A 52 7.13 10.90 -0.13
CA CYS A 52 8.32 10.07 0.00
C CYS A 52 9.55 10.96 -0.23
N PRO A 53 10.64 10.83 0.56
CA PRO A 53 11.94 11.26 0.09
C PRO A 53 12.18 10.55 -1.25
N SER A 54 12.59 11.29 -2.26
CA SER A 54 12.69 10.88 -3.67
C SER A 54 13.61 9.67 -3.94
N SER A 55 14.18 9.07 -2.91
CA SER A 55 15.00 7.87 -2.96
C SER A 55 14.73 7.03 -1.71
N PRO A 56 14.42 5.73 -1.83
CA PRO A 56 14.51 4.81 -0.71
C PRO A 56 15.92 4.91 -0.10
N PRO A 57 16.08 4.98 1.23
CA PRO A 57 17.41 4.91 1.83
C PRO A 57 18.03 3.57 1.43
N GLY A 58 19.13 3.63 0.67
CA GLY A 58 20.03 2.51 0.29
C GLY A 58 19.35 1.18 -0.02
N ASP A 59 19.16 0.87 -1.31
CA ASP A 59 18.77 -0.45 -1.84
C ASP A 59 17.38 -0.98 -1.47
N ALA A 60 16.56 -0.19 -0.77
CA ALA A 60 15.21 -0.61 -0.39
C ALA A 60 14.26 -0.65 -1.61
N THR A 61 13.91 -1.87 -2.03
CA THR A 61 12.89 -2.12 -3.06
C THR A 61 11.51 -1.55 -2.68
N THR A 62 10.67 -1.27 -3.68
CA THR A 62 9.28 -0.82 -3.51
C THR A 62 8.50 -1.77 -2.58
N THR A 63 8.81 -3.07 -2.64
CA THR A 63 8.23 -4.07 -1.71
C THR A 63 8.64 -3.87 -0.24
N SER A 64 9.89 -3.49 0.05
CA SER A 64 10.36 -3.24 1.42
C SER A 64 9.63 -2.04 2.04
N TYR A 65 9.47 -0.98 1.26
CA TYR A 65 8.71 0.19 1.65
C TYR A 65 7.23 -0.13 1.91
N ALA A 66 6.58 -0.89 1.03
CA ALA A 66 5.21 -1.35 1.26
C ALA A 66 5.06 -2.10 2.59
N ARG A 67 6.03 -2.96 2.93
CA ARG A 67 6.01 -3.71 4.20
C ARG A 67 6.13 -2.81 5.41
N SER A 68 7.08 -1.88 5.40
CA SER A 68 7.31 -0.99 6.54
C SER A 68 6.09 -0.11 6.81
N GLU A 69 5.51 0.45 5.76
CA GLU A 69 4.30 1.24 5.86
C GLU A 69 3.12 0.42 6.39
N PHE A 70 2.91 -0.81 5.90
CA PHE A 70 1.80 -1.66 6.38
C PHE A 70 1.95 -1.96 7.87
N ARG A 71 3.18 -2.18 8.33
CA ARG A 71 3.48 -2.37 9.76
C ARG A 71 3.20 -1.11 10.57
N LYS A 72 3.60 0.07 10.09
CA LYS A 72 3.34 1.35 10.77
C LYS A 72 1.85 1.60 10.95
N LYS A 73 1.04 1.46 9.88
CA LYS A 73 -0.41 1.60 9.97
C LYS A 73 -1.07 0.57 10.87
N ALA A 74 -0.64 -0.69 10.78
CA ALA A 74 -1.16 -1.74 11.64
C ALA A 74 -0.84 -1.51 13.12
N ALA A 75 0.27 -0.84 13.44
CA ALA A 75 0.61 -0.44 14.80
C ALA A 75 -0.20 0.78 15.27
N SER A 76 -0.51 1.72 14.36
CA SER A 76 -1.25 2.95 14.68
C SER A 76 -2.75 2.75 14.86
N ILE A 77 -3.35 1.70 14.26
CA ILE A 77 -4.80 1.48 14.28
C ILE A 77 -5.13 0.38 15.30
N PRO A 78 -6.01 0.63 16.28
CA PRO A 78 -6.40 -0.39 17.24
C PRO A 78 -7.20 -1.51 16.54
N ARG A 79 -7.01 -2.76 16.99
CA ARG A 79 -7.63 -3.95 16.38
C ARG A 79 -9.17 -3.93 16.40
N ASN A 80 -9.77 -3.14 17.29
CA ASN A 80 -11.22 -3.01 17.46
C ASN A 80 -11.84 -1.90 16.59
N ASP A 81 -11.04 -1.06 15.91
CA ASP A 81 -11.56 -0.03 15.03
C ASP A 81 -11.86 -0.60 13.64
N PHE A 82 -12.93 -1.39 13.58
CA PHE A 82 -13.35 -2.06 12.36
C PHE A 82 -13.67 -1.08 11.24
N ARG A 83 -14.19 0.12 11.55
CA ARG A 83 -14.54 1.14 10.55
C ARG A 83 -13.29 1.67 9.86
N THR A 84 -12.27 2.03 10.62
CA THR A 84 -11.01 2.51 10.05
C THR A 84 -10.30 1.39 9.29
N ILE A 85 -10.27 0.16 9.82
CA ILE A 85 -9.67 -0.99 9.13
C ILE A 85 -10.38 -1.24 7.79
N GLU A 86 -11.71 -1.24 7.78
CA GLU A 86 -12.52 -1.47 6.58
C GLU A 86 -12.33 -0.35 5.55
N HIS A 87 -12.29 0.92 6.01
CA HIS A 87 -11.97 2.05 5.16
C HIS A 87 -10.61 1.89 4.48
N MET A 88 -9.57 1.53 5.25
CA MET A 88 -8.22 1.30 4.73
C MET A 88 -8.17 0.13 3.74
N ILE A 89 -8.94 -0.93 3.97
CA ILE A 89 -9.06 -2.05 3.03
C ILE A 89 -9.66 -1.57 1.71
N ARG A 90 -10.80 -0.86 1.75
CA ARG A 90 -11.47 -0.35 0.54
C ARG A 90 -10.59 0.62 -0.22
N TRP A 91 -9.93 1.54 0.49
CA TRP A 91 -9.02 2.50 -0.11
C TRP A 91 -7.85 1.78 -0.79
N GLY A 92 -7.20 0.82 -0.12
CA GLY A 92 -6.11 0.06 -0.72
C GLY A 92 -6.52 -0.77 -1.93
N GLN A 93 -7.72 -1.36 -1.91
CA GLN A 93 -8.27 -2.08 -3.08
C GLN A 93 -8.51 -1.14 -4.27
N LYS A 94 -9.02 0.07 -4.02
CA LYS A 94 -9.19 1.10 -5.05
C LYS A 94 -7.84 1.47 -5.68
N GLN A 95 -6.80 1.65 -4.86
CA GLN A 95 -5.46 1.96 -5.34
C GLN A 95 -4.90 0.84 -6.23
N ILE A 96 -4.99 -0.42 -5.81
CA ILE A 96 -4.57 -1.56 -6.65
C ILE A 96 -5.34 -1.62 -7.97
N LYS A 97 -6.65 -1.35 -7.94
CA LYS A 97 -7.46 -1.33 -9.15
C LYS A 97 -6.97 -0.28 -10.14
N LEU A 98 -6.64 0.92 -9.66
CA LEU A 98 -6.10 2.00 -10.49
C LEU A 98 -4.74 1.65 -11.09
N LEU A 99 -3.84 1.03 -10.32
CA LEU A 99 -2.55 0.53 -10.84
C LEU A 99 -2.70 -0.48 -11.98
N ARG A 100 -3.81 -1.22 -12.00
CA ARG A 100 -4.09 -2.24 -13.02
C ARG A 100 -4.79 -1.64 -14.26
N MET A 101 -5.20 -0.37 -14.22
CA MET A 101 -5.82 0.31 -15.36
C MET A 101 -4.74 0.97 -16.22
N PRO A 102 -4.62 0.62 -17.52
CA PRO A 102 -3.69 1.30 -18.41
C PRO A 102 -4.15 2.74 -18.68
N GLY A 103 -3.24 3.71 -18.65
CA GLY A 103 -3.51 5.11 -19.03
C GLY A 103 -4.02 6.05 -17.93
N VAL A 104 -4.07 5.62 -16.67
CA VAL A 104 -4.45 6.50 -15.55
C VAL A 104 -3.22 7.11 -14.89
N SER A 105 -2.98 8.40 -15.15
CA SER A 105 -2.03 9.24 -14.39
C SER A 105 -2.74 9.78 -13.15
N PHE A 106 -2.37 9.31 -11.96
CA PHE A 106 -3.13 9.61 -10.74
C PHE A 106 -2.69 10.93 -10.09
N VAL A 107 -3.62 11.89 -10.00
CA VAL A 107 -3.51 13.10 -9.18
C VAL A 107 -3.70 12.71 -7.70
N GLY A 108 -2.77 13.17 -6.85
CA GLY A 108 -2.66 12.83 -5.42
C GLY A 108 -3.92 13.08 -4.58
N SER A 109 -3.95 12.35 -3.46
CA SER A 109 -5.05 12.25 -2.48
C SER A 109 -5.70 13.60 -2.09
N PRO A 110 -7.01 13.62 -1.75
CA PRO A 110 -7.69 14.82 -1.30
C PRO A 110 -7.22 15.21 0.11
N ASN A 111 -6.52 16.35 0.16
CA ASN A 111 -6.53 17.36 1.20
C ASN A 111 -6.83 16.90 2.65
N ALA A 112 -5.79 16.55 3.40
CA ALA A 112 -5.84 16.53 4.86
C ALA A 112 -5.65 17.97 5.38
N ARG A 113 -6.70 18.79 5.30
CA ARG A 113 -6.82 20.01 6.10
C ARG A 113 -8.13 19.98 6.89
N ARG A 114 -7.99 19.70 8.17
CA ARG A 114 -8.88 20.25 9.20
C ARG A 114 -8.08 20.43 10.48
N SER A 115 -7.33 21.54 10.52
CA SER A 115 -7.00 22.19 11.78
C SER A 115 -8.29 22.79 12.34
N VAL A 116 -8.57 22.49 13.60
CA VAL A 116 -9.21 23.41 14.53
C VAL A 116 -8.33 23.47 15.76
#